data_AF-A0A1V9FJ64-F1
#
_entry.id   AF-A0A1V9FJ64-F1
#
_cell.length_a   1.000
_cell.length_b   1.000
_cell.length_c   1.000
_cell.angle_alpha   90.00
_cell.angle_beta   90.00
_cell.angle_gamma   90.00
#
_symmetry.space_group_name_H-M   'P 1'
#
loop_
_entity.id
_entity.type
_entity.pdbx_description
1 polymer ?
#
loop_
_entity_poly.entity_id
_entity_poly.type
_entity_poly.pdbx_seq_one_letter_code
_entity_poly.pdbx_strand_id
1 'polypeptide(L)'
;MGLDSVEILVNVENAFGITISNYEAEKITTVGDIHNVVWRHVQGRQSMRCRSQQLFYKLRYLLINKFQVPREAIEPDASLNDIFPKKNRRLKYLRLKKELQLKVPELALPAVWGRFLMVTGITLIAGSLALALVLIYGYGYTPWLYVLPGLGIISTVFISNILDAVRTEFKPGLVKAYTQMVLAYNYGTLMTNKSIGRQEMEVIINHIVAETAGLDLHEIAPEKSLTNDLGID
;
A
#
# COMPACT_ATOMS: atom_id res chain seq x y z
N MET A 1 8.39 20.92 26.94
CA MET A 1 8.24 20.52 25.53
C MET A 1 7.54 21.64 24.81
N GLY A 2 8.16 22.12 23.76
CA GLY A 2 7.66 23.06 22.78
C GLY A 2 6.85 22.33 21.72
N LEU A 3 6.47 23.07 20.69
CA LEU A 3 5.41 22.68 19.78
C LEU A 3 5.84 21.49 18.90
N ASP A 4 7.08 21.50 18.46
CA ASP A 4 7.63 20.49 17.55
C ASP A 4 7.78 19.14 18.26
N SER A 5 8.22 19.15 19.52
CA SER A 5 8.26 17.94 20.35
C SER A 5 6.87 17.32 20.55
N VAL A 6 5.85 18.15 20.74
CA VAL A 6 4.45 17.70 20.87
C VAL A 6 3.94 17.11 19.56
N GLU A 7 4.22 17.76 18.42
CA GLU A 7 3.82 17.27 17.11
C GLU A 7 4.45 15.91 16.79
N ILE A 8 5.74 15.73 17.09
CA ILE A 8 6.43 14.44 16.96
C ILE A 8 5.69 13.36 17.73
N LEU A 9 5.38 13.62 19.00
CA LEU A 9 4.70 12.64 19.85
C LEU A 9 3.31 12.32 19.32
N VAL A 10 2.55 13.31 18.86
CA VAL A 10 1.24 13.09 18.23
C VAL A 10 1.37 12.25 16.96
N ASN A 11 2.36 12.51 16.12
CA ASN A 11 2.62 11.74 14.90
C ASN A 11 3.03 10.29 15.22
N VAL A 12 3.81 10.08 16.29
CA VAL A 12 4.17 8.77 16.82
C VAL A 12 2.96 8.03 17.39
N GLU A 13 2.18 8.66 18.26
CA GLU A 13 0.93 8.10 18.81
C GLU A 13 -0.01 7.67 17.69
N ASN A 14 -0.18 8.52 16.68
CA ASN A 14 -0.96 8.22 15.49
C ASN A 14 -0.36 7.04 14.73
N ALA A 15 0.95 6.98 14.49
CA ALA A 15 1.58 5.91 13.72
C ALA A 15 1.47 4.53 14.38
N PHE A 16 1.54 4.48 15.71
CA PHE A 16 1.53 3.25 16.49
C PHE A 16 0.19 2.95 17.17
N GLY A 17 -0.80 3.83 17.07
CA GLY A 17 -2.11 3.68 17.71
C GLY A 17 -2.01 3.51 19.22
N ILE A 18 -1.09 4.25 19.84
CA ILE A 18 -0.84 4.26 21.29
C ILE A 18 -1.23 5.61 21.88
N THR A 19 -1.25 5.71 23.20
CA THR A 19 -1.40 6.98 23.91
C THR A 19 -0.28 7.08 24.92
N ILE A 20 0.50 8.15 24.85
CA ILE A 20 1.61 8.48 25.73
C ILE A 20 1.08 9.51 26.73
N SER A 21 1.17 9.20 28.01
CA SER A 21 0.71 10.15 29.04
C SER A 21 1.62 11.38 29.10
N ASN A 22 1.09 12.53 29.52
CA ASN A 22 1.89 13.75 29.70
C ASN A 22 3.10 13.53 30.63
N TYR A 23 2.94 12.68 31.65
CA TYR A 23 4.02 12.30 32.56
C TYR A 23 5.14 11.50 31.88
N GLU A 24 4.81 10.67 30.89
CA GLU A 24 5.82 9.98 30.09
C GLU A 24 6.44 10.90 29.05
N ALA A 25 5.64 11.77 28.44
CA ALA A 25 6.11 12.78 27.50
C ALA A 25 7.14 13.71 28.15
N GLU A 26 6.90 14.21 29.36
CA GLU A 26 7.86 15.06 30.09
C GLU A 26 9.24 14.42 30.31
N LYS A 27 9.32 13.09 30.33
CA LYS A 27 10.58 12.36 30.54
C LYS A 27 11.34 12.09 29.24
N ILE A 28 10.74 12.37 28.09
CA ILE A 28 11.37 12.17 26.80
C ILE A 28 12.30 13.35 26.53
N THR A 29 13.61 13.08 26.49
CA THR A 29 14.64 14.10 26.26
C THR A 29 15.49 13.80 25.03
N THR A 30 15.55 12.52 24.64
CA THR A 30 16.31 12.01 23.50
C THR A 30 15.43 11.23 22.54
N VAL A 31 15.91 11.02 21.32
CA VAL A 31 15.24 10.14 20.34
C VAL A 31 15.11 8.71 20.87
N GLY A 32 16.14 8.23 21.58
CA GLY A 32 16.13 6.92 22.24
C GLY A 32 15.06 6.80 23.33
N ASP A 33 14.70 7.89 24.02
CA ASP A 33 13.59 7.89 24.98
C ASP A 33 12.25 7.65 24.27
N ILE A 34 12.04 8.26 23.10
CA ILE A 34 10.85 7.99 22.27
C ILE A 34 10.82 6.51 21.90
N HIS A 35 11.93 5.95 21.42
CA HIS A 35 12.04 4.51 21.10
C HIS A 35 11.62 3.64 22.29
N ASN A 36 12.16 3.93 23.48
CA ASN A 36 11.91 3.14 24.69
C ASN A 36 10.45 3.25 25.17
N VAL A 37 9.86 4.45 25.14
CA VAL A 37 8.46 4.69 25.54
C VAL A 37 7.51 3.96 24.60
N VAL A 38 7.70 4.12 23.30
CA VAL A 38 6.87 3.48 22.27
C VAL A 38 7.02 1.97 22.33
N TRP A 39 8.25 1.45 22.52
CA TRP A 39 8.48 0.02 22.66
C TRP A 39 7.65 -0.59 23.78
N ARG A 40 7.60 0.05 24.95
CA ARG A 40 6.79 -0.39 26.10
C ARG A 40 5.30 -0.46 25.78
N HIS A 41 4.78 0.45 24.95
CA HIS A 41 3.36 0.51 24.60
C HIS A 41 2.97 -0.47 23.50
N VAL A 42 3.87 -0.72 22.56
CA VAL A 42 3.64 -1.58 21.38
C VAL A 42 3.93 -3.05 21.69
N GLN A 43 4.75 -3.35 22.70
CA GLN A 43 5.02 -4.71 23.14
C GLN A 43 3.72 -5.37 23.65
N GLY A 44 3.13 -6.25 22.84
CA GLY A 44 1.93 -7.02 23.20
C GLY A 44 0.58 -6.40 22.79
N ARG A 45 0.56 -5.22 22.16
CA ARG A 45 -0.67 -4.59 21.63
C ARG A 45 -0.49 -4.21 20.16
N GLN A 46 -1.25 -4.85 19.27
CA GLN A 46 -1.23 -4.54 17.83
C GLN A 46 -2.68 -4.55 17.32
N SER A 47 -3.28 -3.37 17.14
CA SER A 47 -4.59 -3.23 16.49
C SER A 47 -4.44 -3.14 14.97
N MET A 48 -5.48 -3.51 14.21
CA MET A 48 -5.47 -3.45 12.74
C MET A 48 -5.23 -2.01 12.20
N ARG A 49 -5.71 -0.98 12.94
CA ARG A 49 -5.55 0.44 12.58
C ARG A 49 -4.07 0.84 12.59
N CYS A 50 -3.35 0.50 13.66
CA CYS A 50 -1.92 0.72 13.84
C CYS A 50 -1.09 0.07 12.71
N ARG A 51 -1.41 -1.17 12.31
CA ARG A 51 -0.73 -1.85 11.19
C ARG A 51 -0.90 -1.14 9.84
N SER A 52 -2.07 -0.55 9.59
CA SER A 52 -2.31 0.20 8.34
C SER A 52 -1.51 1.50 8.28
N GLN A 53 -1.34 2.20 9.40
CA GLN A 53 -0.50 3.39 9.48
C GLN A 53 0.98 3.04 9.33
N GLN A 54 1.45 1.97 9.98
CA GLN A 54 2.83 1.51 9.81
C GLN A 54 3.17 1.17 8.37
N LEU A 55 2.26 0.46 7.68
CA LEU A 55 2.47 0.12 6.29
C LEU A 55 2.44 1.36 5.39
N PHE A 56 1.61 2.36 5.72
CA PHE A 56 1.62 3.66 5.03
C PHE A 56 2.97 4.35 5.19
N TYR A 57 3.51 4.46 6.40
CA TYR A 57 4.82 5.09 6.64
C TYR A 57 5.95 4.32 5.97
N LYS A 58 5.90 2.99 5.97
CA LYS A 58 6.85 2.15 5.22
C LYS A 58 6.77 2.41 3.72
N LEU A 59 5.56 2.58 3.16
CA LEU A 59 5.39 2.92 1.75
C LEU A 59 5.92 4.33 1.45
N ARG A 60 5.54 5.33 2.25
CA ARG A 60 6.01 6.73 2.16
C ARG A 60 7.54 6.80 2.19
N TYR A 61 8.17 6.05 3.09
CA TYR A 61 9.62 5.91 3.14
C TYR A 61 10.24 5.48 1.82
N LEU A 62 9.72 4.40 1.21
CA LEU A 62 10.22 3.89 -0.05
C LEU A 62 10.03 4.90 -1.18
N LEU A 63 8.87 5.56 -1.23
CA LEU A 63 8.55 6.56 -2.24
C LEU A 63 9.53 7.75 -2.20
N ILE A 64 9.86 8.24 -1.01
CA ILE A 64 10.82 9.32 -0.83
C ILE A 64 12.23 8.84 -1.22
N ASN A 65 12.73 7.78 -0.57
CA ASN A 65 14.16 7.43 -0.65
C ASN A 65 14.55 6.64 -1.90
N LYS A 66 13.66 5.81 -2.42
CA LYS A 66 13.94 4.94 -3.59
C LYS A 66 13.35 5.49 -4.88
N PHE A 67 12.26 6.26 -4.79
CA PHE A 67 11.58 6.82 -5.96
C PHE A 67 11.71 8.34 -6.10
N GLN A 68 12.34 9.02 -5.12
CA GLN A 68 12.61 10.46 -5.15
C GLN A 68 11.32 11.27 -5.32
N VAL A 69 10.24 10.82 -4.69
CA VAL A 69 8.95 11.51 -4.68
C VAL A 69 8.98 12.58 -3.58
N PRO A 70 8.62 13.84 -3.88
CA PRO A 70 8.51 14.89 -2.86
C PRO A 70 7.56 14.48 -1.75
N ARG A 71 7.92 14.83 -0.51
CA ARG A 71 7.19 14.42 0.70
C ARG A 71 5.74 14.92 0.69
N GLU A 72 5.54 16.15 0.22
CA GLU A 72 4.28 16.87 0.16
C GLU A 72 3.31 16.20 -0.81
N ALA A 73 3.82 15.42 -1.77
CA ALA A 73 3.00 14.71 -2.75
C ALA A 73 2.44 13.37 -2.23
N ILE A 74 2.78 12.94 -1.01
CA ILE A 74 2.49 11.59 -0.50
C ILE A 74 1.49 11.64 0.67
N GLU A 75 0.30 12.17 0.40
CA GLU A 75 -0.80 12.15 1.37
C GLU A 75 -1.58 10.83 1.32
N PRO A 76 -2.31 10.45 2.39
CA PRO A 76 -3.13 9.23 2.38
C PRO A 76 -4.16 9.19 1.22
N ASP A 77 -4.69 10.32 0.82
CA ASP A 77 -5.61 10.51 -0.31
C ASP A 77 -4.91 10.90 -1.61
N ALA A 78 -3.57 10.98 -1.63
CA ALA A 78 -2.83 11.12 -2.87
C ALA A 78 -3.05 9.89 -3.77
N SER A 79 -3.03 10.13 -5.09
CA SER A 79 -3.20 9.10 -6.10
C SER A 79 -1.85 8.54 -6.53
N LEU A 80 -1.66 7.22 -6.39
CA LEU A 80 -0.51 6.49 -6.91
C LEU A 80 -0.38 6.59 -8.43
N ASN A 81 -1.49 6.82 -9.15
CA ASN A 81 -1.44 7.08 -10.58
C ASN A 81 -0.77 8.41 -10.92
N ASP A 82 -0.78 9.38 -10.00
CA ASP A 82 -0.12 10.67 -10.18
C ASP A 82 1.34 10.61 -9.70
N ILE A 83 1.57 9.96 -8.55
CA ILE A 83 2.94 9.70 -8.02
C ILE A 83 3.78 8.88 -8.99
N PHE A 84 3.17 7.92 -9.68
CA PHE A 84 3.84 7.14 -10.72
C PHE A 84 3.25 7.49 -12.09
N PRO A 85 3.85 8.42 -12.86
CA PRO A 85 3.41 8.71 -14.23
C PRO A 85 3.43 7.47 -15.12
N LYS A 86 2.61 7.45 -16.19
CA LYS A 86 2.47 6.29 -17.10
C LYS A 86 3.80 5.83 -17.72
N LYS A 87 4.71 6.77 -18.00
CA LYS A 87 6.04 6.47 -18.54
C LYS A 87 6.84 5.62 -17.55
N ASN A 88 7.29 4.44 -17.98
CA ASN A 88 8.05 3.47 -17.16
C ASN A 88 7.32 3.02 -15.87
N ARG A 89 5.99 3.19 -15.78
CA ARG A 89 5.22 2.86 -14.59
C ARG A 89 5.36 1.40 -14.18
N ARG A 90 5.27 0.47 -15.13
CA ARG A 90 5.44 -0.98 -14.87
C ARG A 90 6.80 -1.31 -14.26
N LEU A 91 7.87 -0.72 -14.79
CA LEU A 91 9.23 -0.92 -14.28
C LEU A 91 9.38 -0.38 -12.85
N LYS A 92 8.87 0.84 -12.60
CA LYS A 92 8.85 1.42 -11.25
C LYS A 92 8.01 0.59 -10.28
N TYR A 93 6.87 0.09 -10.73
CA TYR A 93 5.99 -0.77 -9.94
C TYR A 93 6.64 -2.12 -9.58
N LEU A 94 7.33 -2.75 -10.53
CA LEU A 94 8.11 -3.97 -10.27
C LEU A 94 9.23 -3.73 -9.24
N ARG A 95 9.90 -2.57 -9.32
CA ARG A 95 10.87 -2.15 -8.30
C ARG A 95 10.19 -1.98 -6.95
N LEU A 96 9.03 -1.33 -6.89
CA LEU A 96 8.28 -1.12 -5.64
C LEU A 96 7.90 -2.46 -4.99
N LYS A 97 7.40 -3.41 -5.79
CA LYS A 97 7.08 -4.77 -5.35
C LYS A 97 8.29 -5.48 -4.74
N LYS A 98 9.47 -5.33 -5.37
CA LYS A 98 10.73 -5.88 -4.87
C LYS A 98 11.17 -5.24 -3.55
N GLU A 99 11.08 -3.91 -3.43
CA GLU A 99 11.46 -3.18 -2.21
C GLU A 99 10.50 -3.47 -1.04
N LEU A 100 9.19 -3.55 -1.30
CA LEU A 100 8.19 -3.82 -0.26
C LEU A 100 8.31 -5.22 0.33
N GLN A 101 8.72 -6.21 -0.47
CA GLN A 101 8.79 -7.63 -0.08
C GLN A 101 7.47 -8.17 0.49
N LEU A 102 6.34 -7.64 0.02
CA LEU A 102 4.99 -8.01 0.41
C LEU A 102 4.16 -8.36 -0.82
N LYS A 103 3.07 -9.11 -0.62
CA LYS A 103 2.06 -9.31 -1.67
C LYS A 103 1.35 -7.99 -1.93
N VAL A 104 1.37 -7.51 -3.17
CA VAL A 104 0.83 -6.21 -3.56
C VAL A 104 -0.22 -6.36 -4.67
N PRO A 105 -1.24 -5.48 -4.75
CA PRO A 105 -2.25 -5.49 -5.81
C PRO A 105 -1.64 -5.28 -7.20
N GLU A 106 -1.83 -6.24 -8.12
CA GLU A 106 -1.33 -6.10 -9.49
C GLU A 106 -1.93 -4.88 -10.22
N LEU A 107 -1.17 -4.33 -11.17
CA LEU A 107 -1.66 -3.24 -12.00
C LEU A 107 -2.91 -3.68 -12.79
N ALA A 108 -3.89 -2.80 -12.86
CA ALA A 108 -5.12 -3.01 -13.59
C ALA A 108 -5.05 -2.48 -15.02
N LEU A 109 -5.95 -2.98 -15.87
CA LEU A 109 -6.15 -2.42 -17.20
C LEU A 109 -6.71 -0.99 -17.10
N PRO A 110 -6.26 -0.08 -17.98
CA PRO A 110 -6.92 1.21 -18.18
C PRO A 110 -8.41 1.03 -18.45
N ALA A 111 -9.23 2.00 -18.03
CA ALA A 111 -10.69 1.90 -18.10
C ALA A 111 -11.22 1.60 -19.51
N VAL A 112 -10.55 2.09 -20.56
CA VAL A 112 -10.90 1.81 -21.96
C VAL A 112 -10.69 0.33 -22.29
N TRP A 113 -9.50 -0.21 -22.02
CA TRP A 113 -9.17 -1.61 -22.27
C TRP A 113 -9.97 -2.57 -21.39
N GLY A 114 -10.23 -2.20 -20.14
CA GLY A 114 -11.10 -2.95 -19.25
C GLY A 114 -12.54 -3.03 -19.77
N ARG A 115 -13.10 -1.90 -20.24
CA ARG A 115 -14.42 -1.88 -20.88
C ARG A 115 -14.46 -2.68 -22.16
N PHE A 116 -13.44 -2.53 -23.02
CA PHE A 116 -13.31 -3.32 -24.24
C PHE A 116 -13.35 -4.82 -23.92
N LEU A 117 -12.49 -5.30 -23.03
CA LEU A 117 -12.42 -6.71 -22.64
C LEU A 117 -13.74 -7.23 -22.07
N MET A 118 -14.39 -6.42 -21.23
CA MET A 118 -15.70 -6.75 -20.64
C MET A 118 -16.79 -6.87 -21.72
N VAL A 119 -16.91 -5.88 -22.61
CA VAL A 119 -17.91 -5.89 -23.69
C VAL A 119 -17.65 -7.05 -24.65
N THR A 120 -16.40 -7.23 -25.11
CA THR A 120 -16.06 -8.34 -26.00
C THR A 120 -16.37 -9.68 -25.33
N GLY A 121 -16.02 -9.85 -24.05
CA GLY A 121 -16.30 -11.08 -23.31
C GLY A 121 -17.80 -11.38 -23.20
N ILE A 122 -18.61 -10.38 -22.84
CA ILE A 122 -20.08 -10.52 -22.78
C ILE A 122 -20.65 -10.88 -24.15
N THR A 123 -20.24 -10.17 -25.21
CA THR A 123 -20.73 -10.45 -26.57
C THR A 123 -20.35 -11.86 -27.03
N LEU A 124 -19.15 -12.33 -26.69
CA LEU A 124 -18.68 -13.65 -27.12
C LEU A 124 -19.41 -14.78 -26.38
N ILE A 125 -19.66 -14.60 -25.07
CA ILE A 125 -20.35 -15.59 -24.24
C ILE A 125 -21.85 -15.59 -24.55
N ALA A 126 -22.51 -14.42 -24.51
CA ALA A 126 -23.95 -14.33 -24.77
C ALA A 126 -24.29 -14.63 -26.24
N GLY A 127 -23.47 -14.15 -27.18
CA GLY A 127 -23.64 -14.42 -28.60
C GLY A 127 -23.45 -15.90 -28.94
N SER A 128 -22.43 -16.56 -28.38
CA SER A 128 -22.26 -18.01 -28.59
C SER A 128 -23.36 -18.84 -27.94
N LEU A 129 -23.88 -18.42 -26.78
CA LEU A 129 -25.02 -19.08 -26.15
C LEU A 129 -26.29 -18.92 -27.00
N ALA A 130 -26.59 -17.71 -27.45
CA ALA A 130 -27.74 -17.45 -28.31
C ALA A 130 -27.66 -18.25 -29.62
N LEU A 131 -26.47 -18.28 -30.25
CA LEU A 131 -26.23 -19.08 -31.45
C LEU A 131 -26.45 -20.58 -31.18
N ALA A 132 -25.93 -21.11 -30.07
CA ALA A 132 -26.13 -22.50 -29.70
C ALA A 132 -27.63 -22.83 -29.52
N LEU A 133 -28.39 -21.97 -28.84
CA LEU A 133 -29.83 -22.14 -28.66
C LEU A 133 -30.59 -22.14 -29.99
N VAL A 134 -30.28 -21.20 -30.89
CA VAL A 134 -30.92 -21.13 -32.22
C VAL A 134 -30.62 -22.39 -33.04
N LEU A 135 -29.38 -22.89 -33.02
CA LEU A 135 -29.01 -24.09 -33.75
C LEU A 135 -29.69 -25.35 -33.17
N ILE A 136 -29.73 -25.50 -31.85
CA ILE A 136 -30.34 -26.67 -31.21
C ILE A 136 -31.86 -26.67 -31.43
N TYR A 137 -32.56 -25.58 -31.08
CA TYR A 137 -34.02 -25.54 -31.09
C TYR A 137 -34.62 -25.21 -32.45
N GLY A 138 -33.93 -24.42 -33.28
CA GLY A 138 -34.41 -24.01 -34.60
C GLY A 138 -34.10 -25.02 -35.72
N TYR A 139 -32.99 -25.75 -35.60
CA TYR A 139 -32.49 -26.63 -36.66
C TYR A 139 -32.25 -28.08 -36.21
N GLY A 140 -32.49 -28.41 -34.94
CA GLY A 140 -32.36 -29.77 -34.43
C GLY A 140 -30.92 -30.27 -34.30
N TYR A 141 -29.95 -29.36 -34.19
CA TYR A 141 -28.55 -29.74 -33.94
C TYR A 141 -28.34 -30.36 -32.56
N THR A 142 -27.20 -31.04 -32.38
CA THR A 142 -26.91 -31.77 -31.14
C THR A 142 -26.67 -30.84 -29.94
N PRO A 143 -27.05 -31.27 -28.71
CA PRO A 143 -26.81 -30.48 -27.49
C PRO A 143 -25.33 -30.20 -27.16
N TRP A 144 -24.38 -30.85 -27.83
CA TRP A 144 -22.93 -30.57 -27.68
C TRP A 144 -22.56 -29.10 -27.96
N LEU A 145 -23.40 -28.36 -28.69
CA LEU A 145 -23.21 -26.93 -28.94
C LEU A 145 -23.22 -26.06 -27.67
N TYR A 146 -23.72 -26.55 -26.53
CA TYR A 146 -23.60 -25.84 -25.24
C TYR A 146 -22.16 -25.64 -24.74
N VAL A 147 -21.16 -26.24 -25.40
CA VAL A 147 -19.73 -25.99 -25.11
C VAL A 147 -19.26 -24.63 -25.67
N LEU A 148 -19.94 -24.05 -26.66
CA LEU A 148 -19.51 -22.80 -27.32
C LEU A 148 -19.32 -21.61 -26.35
N PRO A 149 -20.20 -21.35 -25.36
CA PRO A 149 -19.95 -20.34 -24.33
C PRO A 149 -18.68 -20.58 -23.52
N GLY A 150 -18.34 -21.84 -23.25
CA GLY A 150 -17.09 -22.22 -22.58
C GLY A 150 -15.86 -21.82 -23.38
N LEU A 151 -15.88 -22.02 -24.71
CA LEU A 151 -14.83 -21.51 -25.59
C LEU A 151 -14.75 -19.97 -25.56
N GLY A 152 -15.88 -19.30 -25.36
CA GLY A 152 -15.90 -17.85 -25.22
C GLY A 152 -15.24 -17.33 -23.94
N ILE A 153 -15.42 -18.04 -22.83
CA ILE A 153 -14.71 -17.75 -21.58
C ILE A 153 -13.20 -17.94 -21.77
N ILE A 154 -12.79 -19.06 -22.37
CA ILE A 154 -11.37 -19.37 -22.64
C ILE A 154 -10.74 -18.28 -23.52
N SER A 155 -11.43 -17.89 -24.59
CA SER A 155 -10.98 -16.84 -25.51
C SER A 155 -10.84 -15.49 -24.78
N THR A 156 -11.77 -15.15 -23.89
CA THR A 156 -11.71 -13.91 -23.09
C THR A 156 -10.51 -13.92 -22.13
N VAL A 157 -10.24 -15.03 -21.45
CA VAL A 157 -9.07 -15.20 -20.58
C VAL A 157 -7.77 -15.07 -21.38
N PHE A 158 -7.72 -15.68 -22.57
CA PHE A 158 -6.57 -15.58 -23.47
C PHE A 158 -6.31 -14.13 -23.90
N ILE A 159 -7.35 -13.39 -24.30
CA ILE A 159 -7.23 -11.95 -24.63
C ILE A 159 -6.77 -11.14 -23.42
N SER A 160 -7.29 -11.42 -22.22
CA SER A 160 -6.86 -10.78 -20.97
C SER A 160 -5.36 -10.97 -20.69
N ASN A 161 -4.83 -12.16 -20.95
CA ASN A 161 -3.40 -12.47 -20.80
C ASN A 161 -2.54 -11.72 -21.84
N ILE A 162 -3.01 -11.61 -23.10
CA ILE A 162 -2.34 -10.79 -24.13
C ILE A 162 -2.29 -9.33 -23.69
N LEU A 163 -3.36 -8.83 -23.08
CA LEU A 163 -3.45 -7.46 -22.56
C LEU A 163 -2.68 -7.26 -21.25
N ASP A 164 -2.00 -8.27 -20.71
CA ASP A 164 -1.23 -8.11 -19.47
C ASP A 164 -0.22 -6.97 -19.59
N ALA A 165 0.48 -6.85 -20.73
CA ALA A 165 1.44 -5.78 -21.01
C ALA A 165 0.84 -4.36 -20.92
N VAL A 166 -0.48 -4.23 -21.12
CA VAL A 166 -1.22 -2.96 -21.11
C VAL A 166 -1.67 -2.56 -19.69
N ARG A 167 -1.53 -3.44 -18.71
CA ARG A 167 -1.87 -3.14 -17.30
C ARG A 167 -0.92 -2.08 -16.74
N THR A 168 -1.47 -0.90 -16.49
CA THR A 168 -0.71 0.25 -16.01
C THR A 168 -1.44 1.05 -14.95
N GLU A 169 -2.67 0.74 -14.54
CA GLU A 169 -3.38 1.56 -13.56
C GLU A 169 -3.27 0.98 -12.16
N PHE A 170 -2.99 1.82 -11.16
CA PHE A 170 -3.13 1.46 -9.76
C PHE A 170 -4.62 1.39 -9.40
N LYS A 171 -5.06 0.22 -8.92
CA LYS A 171 -6.40 0.00 -8.37
C LYS A 171 -6.29 -0.79 -7.06
N PRO A 172 -6.68 -0.21 -5.91
CA PRO A 172 -7.15 1.17 -5.73
C PRO A 172 -6.04 2.20 -6.02
N GLY A 173 -6.44 3.39 -6.48
CA GLY A 173 -5.50 4.45 -6.85
C GLY A 173 -4.97 5.24 -5.67
N LEU A 174 -5.79 5.43 -4.62
CA LEU A 174 -5.41 6.22 -3.44
C LEU A 174 -4.38 5.46 -2.59
N VAL A 175 -3.37 6.17 -2.08
CA VAL A 175 -2.30 5.59 -1.25
C VAL A 175 -2.87 4.86 -0.03
N LYS A 176 -3.82 5.45 0.69
CA LYS A 176 -4.48 4.86 1.87
C LYS A 176 -5.18 3.56 1.53
N ALA A 177 -5.99 3.56 0.48
CA ALA A 177 -6.74 2.38 0.06
C ALA A 177 -5.79 1.28 -0.44
N TYR A 178 -4.72 1.65 -1.14
CA TYR A 178 -3.69 0.72 -1.59
C TYR A 178 -2.99 0.08 -0.40
N THR A 179 -2.56 0.87 0.58
CA THR A 179 -1.95 0.38 1.82
C THR A 179 -2.88 -0.57 2.56
N GLN A 180 -4.17 -0.26 2.70
CA GLN A 180 -5.15 -1.15 3.31
C GLN A 180 -5.27 -2.48 2.57
N MET A 181 -5.26 -2.45 1.23
CA MET A 181 -5.33 -3.66 0.42
C MET A 181 -4.07 -4.51 0.52
N VAL A 182 -2.89 -3.89 0.56
CA VAL A 182 -1.62 -4.59 0.82
C VAL A 182 -1.65 -5.22 2.22
N LEU A 183 -2.15 -4.52 3.24
CA LEU A 183 -2.31 -5.09 4.57
C LEU A 183 -3.23 -6.31 4.54
N ALA A 184 -4.37 -6.24 3.84
CA ALA A 184 -5.31 -7.35 3.72
C ALA A 184 -4.68 -8.57 3.02
N TYR A 185 -3.91 -8.36 1.95
CA TYR A 185 -3.21 -9.45 1.22
C TYR A 185 -2.15 -10.16 2.06
N ASN A 186 -1.59 -9.47 3.04
CA ASN A 186 -0.51 -9.97 3.89
C ASN A 186 -0.98 -10.18 5.33
N TYR A 187 -2.29 -10.21 5.58
CA TYR A 187 -2.84 -10.27 6.93
C TYR A 187 -2.27 -11.47 7.71
N GLY A 188 -2.31 -12.67 7.12
CA GLY A 188 -1.74 -13.86 7.74
C GLY A 188 -0.25 -13.69 8.10
N THR A 189 0.58 -13.22 7.17
CA THR A 189 2.02 -13.05 7.44
C THR A 189 2.32 -11.94 8.45
N LEU A 190 1.53 -10.85 8.45
CA LEU A 190 1.71 -9.70 9.32
C LEU A 190 1.07 -9.88 10.71
N MET A 191 0.15 -10.84 10.86
CA MET A 191 -0.54 -11.15 12.12
C MET A 191 -0.04 -12.42 12.80
N THR A 192 0.52 -13.39 12.06
CA THR A 192 0.95 -14.68 12.64
C THR A 192 2.41 -14.67 13.09
N ASN A 193 3.21 -13.69 12.67
CA ASN A 193 4.62 -13.64 13.04
C ASN A 193 5.06 -12.19 13.32
N LYS A 194 5.65 -12.01 14.51
CA LYS A 194 6.26 -10.79 15.06
C LYS A 194 5.31 -9.62 15.39
N SER A 195 5.15 -9.38 16.70
CA SER A 195 5.25 -8.04 17.27
C SER A 195 6.34 -7.29 16.51
N ILE A 196 6.12 -6.03 16.11
CA ILE A 196 7.16 -5.22 15.45
C ILE A 196 8.52 -5.51 16.07
N GLY A 197 9.52 -5.81 15.26
CA GLY A 197 10.88 -5.88 15.76
C GLY A 197 11.29 -4.51 16.25
N ARG A 198 11.95 -4.40 17.41
CA ARG A 198 12.38 -3.13 17.98
C ARG A 198 13.04 -2.21 16.94
N GLN A 199 13.90 -2.77 16.08
CA GLN A 199 14.56 -2.05 14.98
C GLN A 199 13.59 -1.44 13.95
N GLU A 200 12.50 -2.13 13.60
CA GLU A 200 11.52 -1.58 12.65
C GLU A 200 10.74 -0.41 13.27
N MET A 201 10.43 -0.49 14.57
CA MET A 201 9.81 0.62 15.31
C MET A 201 10.74 1.84 15.37
N GLU A 202 12.02 1.62 15.70
CA GLU A 202 13.03 2.67 15.78
C GLU A 202 13.18 3.41 14.44
N VAL A 203 13.19 2.68 13.32
CA VAL A 203 13.22 3.28 11.97
C VAL A 203 12.00 4.16 11.71
N ILE A 204 10.79 3.69 12.05
CA ILE A 204 9.56 4.47 11.86
C ILE A 204 9.57 5.73 12.75
N ILE A 205 10.04 5.64 13.99
CA ILE A 205 10.14 6.80 14.88
C ILE A 205 11.17 7.79 14.38
N ASN A 206 12.37 7.34 14.00
CA ASN A 206 13.40 8.22 13.44
C ASN A 206 12.87 8.96 12.22
N HIS A 207 12.04 8.28 11.42
CA HIS A 207 11.34 8.93 10.33
C HIS A 207 10.39 10.02 10.79
N ILE A 208 9.53 9.74 11.76
CA ILE A 208 8.59 10.75 12.27
C ILE A 208 9.32 11.94 12.86
N VAL A 209 10.43 11.71 13.56
CA VAL A 209 11.28 12.77 14.12
C VAL A 209 11.92 13.61 13.01
N ALA A 210 12.60 12.98 12.03
CA ALA A 210 13.18 13.69 10.87
C ALA A 210 12.12 14.47 10.12
N GLU A 211 10.97 13.84 9.95
CA GLU A 211 9.84 14.38 9.24
C GLU A 211 9.30 15.64 9.93
N THR A 212 9.13 15.60 11.24
CA THR A 212 8.56 16.74 11.97
C THR A 212 9.60 17.85 12.17
N ALA A 213 10.85 17.50 12.43
CA ALA A 213 11.95 18.45 12.66
C ALA A 213 12.56 19.03 11.37
N GLY A 214 12.21 18.49 10.18
CA GLY A 214 12.80 18.91 8.91
C GLY A 214 14.28 18.53 8.75
N LEU A 215 14.71 17.45 9.42
CA LEU A 215 16.10 16.98 9.45
C LEU A 215 16.32 15.75 8.57
N ASP A 216 17.56 15.49 8.19
CA ASP A 216 17.90 14.27 7.49
C ASP A 216 18.03 13.07 8.45
N LEU A 217 17.67 11.87 7.98
CA LEU A 217 17.71 10.65 8.81
C LEU A 217 19.08 10.31 9.39
N HIS A 218 20.15 10.69 8.70
CA HIS A 218 21.51 10.41 9.15
C HIS A 218 21.94 11.32 10.31
N GLU A 219 21.20 12.41 10.56
CA GLU A 219 21.40 13.31 11.69
C GLU A 219 20.73 12.79 12.96
N ILE A 220 19.86 11.78 12.83
CA ILE A 220 19.08 11.20 13.93
C ILE A 220 19.78 9.96 14.47
N ALA A 221 20.15 10.03 15.74
CA ALA A 221 20.67 8.90 16.50
C ALA A 221 19.98 8.80 17.87
N PRO A 222 19.88 7.61 18.48
CA PRO A 222 19.18 7.41 19.75
C PRO A 222 19.68 8.31 20.89
N GLU A 223 20.97 8.60 20.92
CA GLU A 223 21.63 9.44 21.92
C GLU A 223 21.38 10.95 21.74
N LYS A 224 20.85 11.37 20.58
CA LYS A 224 20.62 12.78 20.28
C LYS A 224 19.48 13.34 21.14
N SER A 225 19.76 14.44 21.82
CA SER A 225 18.79 15.24 22.55
C SER A 225 17.87 15.97 21.58
N LEU A 226 16.56 15.90 21.82
CA LEU A 226 15.55 16.61 21.01
C LEU A 226 15.84 18.12 21.01
N THR A 227 16.00 18.70 22.20
CA THR A 227 16.21 20.14 22.35
C THR A 227 17.64 20.57 22.03
N ASN A 228 18.64 19.87 22.57
CA ASN A 228 20.03 20.36 22.54
C ASN A 228 20.78 20.00 21.26
N ASP A 229 20.50 18.83 20.68
CA ASP A 229 21.22 18.37 19.50
C ASP A 229 20.43 18.56 18.21
N LEU A 230 19.10 18.38 18.25
CA LEU A 230 18.22 18.48 17.09
C LEU A 230 17.48 19.82 17.01
N GLY A 231 17.57 20.66 18.04
CA GLY A 231 16.93 21.98 18.06
C GLY A 231 15.40 21.94 18.07
N ILE A 232 14.81 20.81 18.45
CA ILE A 232 13.38 20.57 18.54
C ILE A 232 12.93 21.10 19.91
N ASP A 233 12.24 22.23 19.94
CA ASP A 233 11.77 22.79 21.20
C ASP A 233 10.56 22.04 21.77
#